data_AF-A0A5N9GRB1-F1
#
_entry.id   AF-A0A5N9GRB1-F1
#
_cell.length_a   1.000
_cell.length_b   1.000
_cell.length_c   1.000
_cell.angle_alpha   90.00
_cell.angle_beta   90.00
_cell.angle_gamma   90.00
#
_symmetry.space_group_name_H-M   'P 1'
#
loop_
_entity.id
_entity.type
_entity.pdbx_description
1 polymer ?
#
loop_
_entity_poly.entity_id
_entity_poly.type
_entity_poly.pdbx_seq_one_letter_code
_entity_poly.pdbx_strand_id
1 'polypeptide(L)'
;MIERYSRPAMKKVWSDDNAFELWLRVEIAACQAWSDLGVVPKEDMDLIRHATFNRSSYDKWFDETKHDVVSFTRAVSETLGPESRWIHYGLTSNDVKDTALAMQMTEACDLIDAGVLELMTSLTKQAMVYKNTPCIGRSHGVHAEPMSFGLKLVLWWSEMQRNRDRIAGVRSRVAVGMISGPVGTYAGIPPEIEDSVCRQLNLTPVAVSNQIIQRDRHAEFVQTLAIIGASLEKIATEIRALQRTEIREVQEPFGEPGYVTKGSSSMPHKRNPELSERVCGLARLVRGHAVTALDDVALWHERDISHSSAERMILPDSSLAIDYMLSLMTGIIGGMVVDTDRMMHNLELTRGLVFSPRVMLALVEAGMDRTEAYELIQKHSMHSWDTEEDFRDILRKDAGVTSILAGDALESLFDYSYYLSHVDHIYSKVGLSG
;
A
#
# COMPACT_ATOMS: atom_id res chain seq x y z
N MET A 1 -1.30 -0.05 17.05
CA MET A 1 -2.58 0.19 16.36
C MET A 1 -3.66 -0.48 17.17
N ILE A 2 -4.82 0.17 17.30
CA ILE A 2 -5.91 -0.37 18.12
C ILE A 2 -6.51 -1.63 17.49
N GLU A 3 -7.07 -2.52 18.31
CA GLU A 3 -7.62 -3.82 17.88
C GLU A 3 -8.57 -3.73 16.68
N ARG A 4 -9.37 -2.67 16.62
CA ARG A 4 -10.32 -2.41 15.53
C ARG A 4 -9.68 -2.41 14.13
N TYR A 5 -8.40 -2.07 14.03
CA TYR A 5 -7.66 -1.89 12.78
C TYR A 5 -6.50 -2.88 12.66
N SER A 6 -6.59 -4.01 13.36
CA SER A 6 -5.53 -5.04 13.42
C SER A 6 -6.10 -6.37 12.97
N ARG A 7 -5.71 -6.87 11.79
CA ARG A 7 -6.16 -8.20 11.31
C ARG A 7 -5.33 -9.30 11.99
N PRO A 8 -5.90 -10.50 12.22
CA PRO A 8 -5.23 -11.55 12.99
C PRO A 8 -3.85 -11.98 12.45
N ALA A 9 -3.68 -12.06 11.12
CA ALA A 9 -2.43 -12.49 10.50
C ALA A 9 -1.28 -11.51 10.78
N MET A 10 -1.47 -10.22 10.50
CA MET A 10 -0.46 -9.19 10.77
C MET A 10 -0.26 -8.98 12.28
N LYS A 11 -1.31 -9.10 13.09
CA LYS A 11 -1.20 -9.06 14.55
C LYS A 11 -0.34 -10.20 15.10
N LYS A 12 -0.41 -11.39 14.49
CA LYS A 12 0.46 -12.52 14.86
C LYS A 12 1.93 -12.22 14.55
N VAL A 13 2.24 -11.59 13.40
CA VAL A 13 3.62 -11.21 13.05
C VAL A 13 4.24 -10.32 14.14
N TRP A 14 3.47 -9.32 14.59
CA TRP A 14 3.93 -8.33 15.59
C TRP A 14 3.58 -8.68 17.04
N SER A 15 3.19 -9.93 17.34
CA SER A 15 2.94 -10.32 18.73
C SER A 15 4.24 -10.58 19.48
N ASP A 16 4.22 -10.34 20.79
CA ASP A 16 5.34 -10.70 21.67
C ASP A 16 5.70 -12.18 21.54
N ASP A 17 4.71 -13.07 21.45
CA ASP A 17 4.94 -14.51 21.31
C ASP A 17 5.73 -14.83 20.03
N ASN A 18 5.41 -14.19 18.90
CA ASN A 18 6.18 -14.37 17.67
C ASN A 18 7.58 -13.77 17.80
N ALA A 19 7.72 -12.60 18.43
CA ALA A 19 9.02 -11.99 18.67
C ALA A 19 9.93 -12.92 19.50
N PHE A 20 9.45 -13.48 20.62
CA PHE A 20 10.24 -14.39 21.44
C PHE A 20 10.54 -15.72 20.74
N GLU A 21 9.61 -16.25 19.95
CA GLU A 21 9.86 -17.43 19.11
C GLU A 21 10.98 -17.16 18.10
N LEU A 22 10.98 -15.98 17.46
CA LEU A 22 12.03 -15.59 16.53
C LEU A 22 13.37 -15.39 17.25
N TRP A 23 13.38 -14.84 18.46
CA TRP A 23 14.60 -14.75 19.28
C TRP A 23 15.17 -16.13 19.59
N LEU A 24 14.30 -17.08 19.96
CA LEU A 24 14.70 -18.47 20.23
C LEU A 24 15.27 -19.14 18.98
N ARG A 25 14.68 -18.90 17.81
CA ARG A 25 15.21 -19.40 16.52
C ARG A 25 16.59 -18.83 16.22
N VAL A 26 16.85 -17.57 16.51
CA VAL A 26 18.19 -16.96 16.35
C VAL A 26 19.20 -17.61 17.30
N GLU A 27 18.85 -17.78 18.57
CA GLU A 27 19.72 -18.43 19.57
C GLU A 27 20.08 -19.87 19.19
N ILE A 28 19.07 -20.67 18.80
CA ILE A 28 19.28 -22.07 18.39
C ILE A 28 20.14 -22.12 17.13
N ALA A 29 19.93 -21.22 16.16
CA ALA A 29 20.74 -21.14 14.95
C ALA A 29 22.21 -20.77 15.27
N ALA A 30 22.44 -19.89 16.24
CA ALA A 30 23.78 -19.51 16.69
C ALA A 30 24.47 -20.67 17.42
N CYS A 31 23.76 -21.38 18.29
CA CYS A 31 24.26 -22.60 18.93
C CYS A 31 24.60 -23.68 17.89
N GLN A 32 23.75 -23.85 16.86
CA GLN A 32 24.01 -24.77 15.77
C GLN A 32 25.29 -24.39 15.01
N ALA A 33 25.47 -23.11 14.70
CA ALA A 33 26.67 -22.62 14.02
C ALA A 33 27.93 -22.87 14.85
N TRP A 34 27.90 -22.64 16.16
CA TRP A 34 29.00 -22.99 17.06
C TRP A 34 29.25 -24.49 17.16
N SER A 35 28.20 -25.31 17.07
CA SER A 35 28.31 -26.76 17.02
C SER A 35 28.98 -27.24 15.73
N ASP A 36 28.66 -26.61 14.59
CA ASP A 36 29.27 -26.92 13.29
C ASP A 36 30.78 -26.57 13.29
N LEU A 37 31.19 -25.56 14.05
CA LEU A 37 32.61 -25.22 14.30
C LEU A 37 33.27 -26.07 15.41
N GLY A 38 32.52 -26.96 16.05
CA GLY A 38 33.03 -27.87 17.09
C GLY A 38 33.22 -27.24 18.49
N VAL A 39 32.72 -26.03 18.72
CA VAL A 39 32.78 -25.36 20.04
C VAL A 39 31.67 -25.87 20.96
N VAL A 40 30.44 -25.95 20.46
CA VAL A 40 29.32 -26.58 21.18
C VAL A 40 29.36 -28.09 20.91
N PRO A 41 29.49 -28.95 21.93
CA PRO A 41 29.43 -30.40 21.75
C PRO A 41 28.11 -30.82 21.08
N LYS A 42 28.17 -31.82 20.19
CA LYS A 42 26.97 -32.29 19.47
C LYS A 42 25.86 -32.78 20.43
N GLU A 43 26.25 -33.42 21.53
CA GLU A 43 25.33 -33.89 22.57
C GLU A 43 24.59 -32.73 23.25
N ASP A 44 25.30 -31.63 23.56
CA ASP A 44 24.70 -30.41 24.11
C ASP A 44 23.76 -29.77 23.07
N MET A 45 24.14 -29.75 21.79
CA MET A 45 23.31 -29.20 20.72
C MET A 45 22.01 -29.98 20.51
N ASP A 46 22.05 -31.31 20.58
CA ASP A 46 20.85 -32.16 20.46
C ASP A 46 19.82 -31.84 21.54
N LEU A 47 20.26 -31.48 22.75
CA LEU A 47 19.38 -31.00 23.82
C LEU A 47 18.88 -29.56 23.56
N ILE A 48 19.76 -28.65 23.12
CA ILE A 48 19.41 -27.25 22.83
C ILE A 48 18.33 -27.12 21.75
N ARG A 49 18.27 -28.04 20.79
CA ARG A 49 17.20 -28.06 19.77
C ARG A 49 15.79 -28.15 20.37
N HIS A 50 15.66 -28.65 21.59
CA HIS A 50 14.41 -28.80 22.31
C HIS A 50 14.14 -27.66 23.30
N ALA A 51 14.98 -26.62 23.32
CA ALA A 51 14.75 -25.42 24.12
C ALA A 51 13.38 -24.82 23.82
N THR A 52 12.72 -24.31 24.85
CA THR A 52 11.41 -23.64 24.72
C THR A 52 11.43 -22.31 25.45
N PHE A 53 10.43 -21.47 25.18
CA PHE A 53 10.24 -20.20 25.88
C PHE A 53 8.96 -20.23 26.71
N ASN A 54 9.03 -19.72 27.95
CA ASN A 54 7.90 -19.57 28.84
C ASN A 54 7.72 -18.10 29.24
N ARG A 55 6.58 -17.50 28.87
CA ARG A 55 6.28 -16.08 29.14
C ARG A 55 6.22 -15.74 30.63
N SER A 56 5.65 -16.62 31.46
CA SER A 56 5.55 -16.36 32.90
C SER A 56 6.92 -16.35 33.59
N SER A 57 7.86 -17.19 33.13
CA SER A 57 9.25 -17.15 33.59
C SER A 57 9.95 -15.86 33.14
N TYR A 58 9.75 -15.47 31.88
CA TYR A 58 10.26 -14.20 31.36
C TYR A 58 9.78 -13.00 32.20
N ASP A 59 8.48 -12.89 32.47
CA ASP A 59 7.93 -11.74 33.19
C ASP A 59 8.53 -11.63 34.61
N LYS A 60 8.72 -12.78 35.28
CA LYS A 60 9.42 -12.84 36.58
C LYS A 60 10.86 -12.32 36.48
N TRP A 61 11.63 -12.77 35.48
CA TRP A 61 13.01 -12.29 35.30
C TRP A 61 13.07 -10.83 34.87
N PHE A 62 12.10 -10.37 34.08
CA PHE A 62 12.00 -8.98 33.67
C PHE A 62 11.73 -8.06 34.85
N ASP A 63 10.95 -8.52 35.84
CA ASP A 63 10.72 -7.77 37.07
C ASP A 63 11.98 -7.50 37.89
N GLU A 64 12.95 -8.41 37.83
CA GLU A 64 14.24 -8.27 38.52
C GLU A 64 15.27 -7.51 37.68
N THR A 65 15.41 -7.87 36.40
CA THR A 65 16.55 -7.42 35.58
C THR A 65 16.27 -6.12 34.83
N LYS A 66 15.00 -5.84 34.52
CA LYS A 66 14.57 -4.73 33.64
C LYS A 66 15.29 -4.71 32.29
N HIS A 67 15.73 -5.88 31.82
CA HIS A 67 16.45 -6.03 30.55
C HIS A 67 15.87 -7.21 29.75
N ASP A 68 15.31 -6.91 28.57
CA ASP A 68 14.56 -7.88 27.75
C ASP A 68 15.37 -9.15 27.44
N VAL A 69 16.53 -9.02 26.79
CA VAL A 69 17.31 -10.19 26.33
C VAL A 69 17.83 -11.03 27.49
N VAL A 70 18.33 -10.41 28.58
CA VAL A 70 18.75 -11.14 29.78
C VAL A 70 17.60 -11.91 30.41
N SER A 71 16.40 -11.32 30.45
CA SER A 71 15.21 -12.00 30.97
C SER A 71 14.82 -13.18 30.09
N PHE A 72 14.89 -12.99 28.77
CA PHE A 72 14.63 -14.02 27.77
C PHE A 72 15.61 -15.20 27.89
N THR A 73 16.92 -14.95 27.93
CA THR A 73 17.93 -16.02 27.99
C THR A 73 17.84 -16.80 29.29
N ARG A 74 17.52 -16.15 30.42
CA ARG A 74 17.23 -16.84 31.69
C ARG A 74 15.98 -17.71 31.62
N ALA A 75 14.89 -17.19 31.03
CA ALA A 75 13.66 -17.94 30.87
C ALA A 75 13.84 -19.18 29.97
N VAL A 76 14.62 -19.06 28.89
CA VAL A 76 14.99 -20.20 28.03
C VAL A 76 15.88 -21.19 28.78
N SER A 77 16.85 -20.70 29.54
CA SER A 77 17.79 -21.54 30.31
C SER A 77 17.09 -22.42 31.35
N GLU A 78 15.96 -21.99 31.91
CA GLU A 78 15.15 -22.81 32.83
C GLU A 78 14.53 -24.05 32.17
N THR A 79 14.47 -24.08 30.84
CA THR A 79 13.96 -25.23 30.07
C THR A 79 15.05 -26.26 29.73
N LEU A 80 16.30 -25.95 30.07
CA LEU A 80 17.50 -26.70 29.72
C LEU A 80 18.27 -27.11 30.99
N GLY A 81 19.19 -28.05 30.83
CA GLY A 81 20.17 -28.46 31.84
C GLY A 81 21.49 -27.68 31.77
N PRO A 82 22.64 -28.32 32.07
CA PRO A 82 23.96 -27.69 32.00
C PRO A 82 24.32 -27.09 30.63
N GLU A 83 23.71 -27.57 29.54
CA GLU A 83 23.86 -27.07 28.17
C GLU A 83 23.33 -25.64 27.99
N SER A 84 22.49 -25.14 28.91
CA SER A 84 22.02 -23.74 28.94
C SER A 84 23.16 -22.71 28.91
N ARG A 85 24.38 -23.09 29.34
CA ARG A 85 25.59 -22.24 29.26
C ARG A 85 25.93 -21.77 27.83
N TRP A 86 25.42 -22.44 26.81
CA TRP A 86 25.66 -22.12 25.41
C TRP A 86 24.63 -21.15 24.82
N ILE A 87 23.48 -20.96 25.48
CA ILE A 87 22.50 -19.95 25.05
C ILE A 87 23.16 -18.58 25.14
N HIS A 88 23.04 -17.79 24.07
CA HIS A 88 23.65 -16.47 23.94
C HIS A 88 25.19 -16.44 23.92
N TYR A 89 25.85 -17.57 23.65
CA TYR A 89 27.31 -17.64 23.66
C TYR A 89 27.95 -16.78 22.56
N GLY A 90 28.70 -15.77 22.98
CA GLY A 90 29.41 -14.83 22.08
C GLY A 90 28.53 -13.74 21.46
N LEU A 91 27.23 -13.71 21.78
CA LEU A 91 26.26 -12.77 21.22
C LEU A 91 26.17 -11.48 22.05
N THR A 92 25.71 -10.41 21.40
CA THR A 92 25.14 -9.23 22.05
C THR A 92 23.63 -9.15 21.85
N SER A 93 22.93 -8.38 22.68
CA SER A 93 21.46 -8.27 22.67
C SER A 93 20.85 -8.00 21.28
N ASN A 94 21.46 -7.15 20.45
CA ASN A 94 20.91 -6.82 19.13
C ASN A 94 21.35 -7.77 18.01
N ASP A 95 22.33 -8.66 18.23
CA ASP A 95 22.54 -9.79 17.32
C ASP A 95 21.24 -10.62 17.23
N VAL A 96 20.56 -10.78 18.37
CA VAL A 96 19.26 -11.45 18.48
C VAL A 96 18.12 -10.53 18.05
N LYS A 97 18.01 -9.34 18.67
CA LYS A 97 16.83 -8.47 18.47
C LYS A 97 16.71 -7.96 17.04
N ASP A 98 17.77 -7.44 16.44
CA ASP A 98 17.68 -6.85 15.09
C ASP A 98 17.52 -7.95 14.02
N THR A 99 18.19 -9.09 14.18
CA THR A 99 17.99 -10.26 13.28
C THR A 99 16.56 -10.77 13.34
N ALA A 100 15.97 -10.89 14.54
CA ALA A 100 14.57 -11.29 14.68
C ALA A 100 13.60 -10.21 14.16
N LEU A 101 13.89 -8.93 14.37
CA LEU A 101 13.08 -7.82 13.84
C LEU A 101 13.09 -7.81 12.31
N ALA A 102 14.24 -8.08 11.68
CA ALA A 102 14.35 -8.27 10.24
C ALA A 102 13.46 -9.42 9.73
N MET A 103 13.36 -10.52 10.47
CA MET A 103 12.41 -11.60 10.16
C MET A 103 10.96 -11.13 10.26
N GLN A 104 10.57 -10.39 11.30
CA GLN A 104 9.21 -9.84 11.43
C GLN A 104 8.87 -8.86 10.29
N MET A 105 9.80 -7.98 9.91
CA MET A 105 9.60 -7.07 8.78
C MET A 105 9.48 -7.83 7.45
N THR A 106 10.20 -8.95 7.30
CA THR A 106 10.09 -9.82 6.12
C THR A 106 8.72 -10.50 6.07
N GLU A 107 8.25 -11.06 7.18
CA GLU A 107 6.90 -11.64 7.31
C GLU A 107 5.81 -10.58 7.02
N ALA A 108 6.00 -9.36 7.51
CA ALA A 108 5.08 -8.24 7.24
C ALA A 108 5.07 -7.85 5.76
N CYS A 109 6.24 -7.78 5.10
CA CYS A 109 6.33 -7.55 3.65
C CYS A 109 5.56 -8.61 2.86
N ASP A 110 5.68 -9.88 3.24
CA ASP A 110 5.02 -10.99 2.55
C ASP A 110 3.48 -10.89 2.65
N LEU A 111 2.95 -10.56 3.83
CA LEU A 111 1.52 -10.33 4.01
C LEU A 111 1.02 -9.10 3.25
N ILE A 112 1.80 -8.02 3.23
CA ILE A 112 1.43 -6.78 2.53
C ILE A 112 1.46 -6.99 1.02
N ASP A 113 2.45 -7.70 0.47
CA ASP A 113 2.48 -8.05 -0.97
C ASP A 113 1.25 -8.89 -1.36
N ALA A 114 0.89 -9.88 -0.54
CA ALA A 114 -0.33 -10.66 -0.75
C ALA A 114 -1.59 -9.79 -0.75
N GLY A 115 -1.70 -8.85 0.20
CA GLY A 115 -2.82 -7.89 0.25
C GLY A 115 -2.87 -6.95 -0.97
N VAL A 116 -1.72 -6.52 -1.48
CA VAL A 116 -1.66 -5.75 -2.73
C VAL A 116 -2.12 -6.58 -3.92
N LEU A 117 -1.71 -7.85 -4.00
CA LEU A 117 -2.13 -8.77 -5.07
C LEU A 117 -3.65 -9.03 -5.05
N GLU A 118 -4.24 -9.18 -3.87
CA GLU A 118 -5.70 -9.31 -3.70
C GLU A 118 -6.42 -8.05 -4.22
N LEU A 119 -5.93 -6.85 -3.87
CA LEU A 119 -6.49 -5.59 -4.36
C LEU A 119 -6.36 -5.49 -5.88
N MET A 120 -5.20 -5.84 -6.44
CA MET A 120 -4.98 -5.86 -7.88
C MET A 120 -5.93 -6.82 -8.59
N THR A 121 -6.20 -7.99 -8.01
CA THR A 121 -7.17 -8.95 -8.55
C THR A 121 -8.58 -8.36 -8.60
N SER A 122 -9.00 -7.67 -7.53
CA SER A 122 -10.29 -6.97 -7.47
C SER A 122 -10.37 -5.84 -8.50
N LEU A 123 -9.31 -5.04 -8.64
CA LEU A 123 -9.19 -3.99 -9.64
C LEU A 123 -9.27 -4.56 -11.06
N THR A 124 -8.57 -5.66 -11.36
CA THR A 124 -8.64 -6.33 -12.67
C THR A 124 -10.06 -6.73 -13.00
N LYS A 125 -10.76 -7.40 -12.07
CA LYS A 125 -12.15 -7.83 -12.29
C LYS A 125 -13.05 -6.64 -12.64
N GLN A 126 -13.01 -5.57 -11.86
CA GLN A 126 -13.85 -4.39 -12.09
C GLN A 126 -13.43 -3.63 -13.36
N ALA A 127 -12.13 -3.52 -13.63
CA ALA A 127 -11.61 -2.88 -14.83
C ALA A 127 -12.09 -3.58 -16.10
N MET A 128 -12.21 -4.91 -16.09
CA MET A 128 -12.74 -5.65 -17.23
C MET A 128 -14.25 -5.45 -17.41
N VAL A 129 -15.01 -5.44 -16.31
CA VAL A 129 -16.48 -5.20 -16.34
C VAL A 129 -16.79 -3.81 -16.93
N TYR A 130 -16.06 -2.78 -16.50
CA TYR A 130 -16.32 -1.39 -16.91
C TYR A 130 -15.37 -0.89 -18.01
N LYS A 131 -14.75 -1.81 -18.76
CA LYS A 131 -13.73 -1.51 -19.77
C LYS A 131 -14.18 -0.44 -20.76
N ASN A 132 -15.42 -0.52 -21.24
CA ASN A 132 -15.98 0.42 -22.22
C ASN A 132 -17.11 1.28 -21.65
N THR A 133 -17.21 1.42 -20.33
CA THR A 133 -18.24 2.26 -19.69
C THR A 133 -17.85 3.74 -19.84
N PRO A 134 -18.58 4.55 -20.62
CA PRO A 134 -18.30 5.97 -20.74
C PRO A 134 -18.57 6.69 -19.42
N CYS A 135 -17.65 7.55 -19.00
CA CYS A 135 -17.85 8.50 -17.91
C CYS A 135 -17.10 9.81 -18.22
N ILE A 136 -17.43 10.87 -17.48
CA ILE A 136 -16.78 12.16 -17.70
C ILE A 136 -15.42 12.23 -16.99
N GLY A 137 -14.38 12.52 -17.77
CA GLY A 137 -13.08 12.91 -17.24
C GLY A 137 -13.17 14.26 -16.55
N ARG A 138 -12.47 14.41 -15.42
CA ARG A 138 -12.49 15.64 -14.62
C ARG A 138 -11.09 16.16 -14.39
N SER A 139 -10.87 17.42 -14.75
CA SER A 139 -9.66 18.18 -14.42
C SER A 139 -10.07 19.38 -13.57
N HIS A 140 -9.35 19.66 -12.47
CA HIS A 140 -9.73 20.70 -11.50
C HIS A 140 -11.16 20.54 -10.91
N GLY A 141 -11.73 19.33 -10.96
CA GLY A 141 -13.12 19.08 -10.57
C GLY A 141 -14.17 19.49 -11.60
N VAL A 142 -13.74 19.93 -12.79
CA VAL A 142 -14.59 20.38 -13.91
C VAL A 142 -14.60 19.33 -15.02
N HIS A 143 -15.69 19.23 -15.77
CA HIS A 143 -15.81 18.33 -16.93
C HIS A 143 -14.76 18.69 -17.98
N ALA A 144 -14.00 17.68 -18.41
CA ALA A 144 -13.03 17.77 -19.50
C ALA A 144 -13.57 16.97 -20.69
N GLU A 145 -12.94 15.85 -21.03
CA GLU A 145 -13.37 14.96 -22.10
C GLU A 145 -14.00 13.67 -21.56
N PRO A 146 -14.88 13.01 -22.32
CA PRO A 146 -15.33 11.66 -22.02
C PRO A 146 -14.13 10.70 -21.95
N MET A 147 -14.23 9.71 -21.07
CA MET A 147 -13.25 8.64 -20.91
C MET A 147 -13.96 7.32 -20.54
N SER A 148 -13.22 6.22 -20.46
CA SER A 148 -13.72 4.97 -19.88
C SER A 148 -13.53 4.95 -18.37
N PHE A 149 -14.55 4.52 -17.62
CA PHE A 149 -14.42 4.26 -16.18
C PHE A 149 -13.41 3.14 -15.89
N GLY A 150 -13.36 2.11 -16.74
CA GLY A 150 -12.36 1.05 -16.66
C GLY A 150 -10.92 1.58 -16.69
N LEU A 151 -10.62 2.61 -17.48
CA LEU A 151 -9.29 3.23 -17.50
C LEU A 151 -8.88 3.85 -16.14
N LYS A 152 -9.85 4.33 -15.36
CA LYS A 152 -9.61 4.82 -13.99
C LYS A 152 -9.15 3.69 -13.07
N LEU A 153 -9.73 2.50 -13.24
CA LEU A 153 -9.37 1.30 -12.49
C LEU A 153 -8.01 0.75 -12.94
N VAL A 154 -7.73 0.77 -14.25
CA VAL A 154 -6.42 0.39 -14.81
C VAL A 154 -5.30 1.30 -14.31
N LEU A 155 -5.57 2.61 -14.18
CA LEU A 155 -4.62 3.55 -13.58
C LEU A 155 -4.24 3.13 -12.16
N TRP A 156 -5.22 2.74 -11.34
CA TRP A 156 -4.99 2.27 -9.98
C TRP A 156 -4.26 0.94 -9.95
N TRP A 157 -4.63 0.01 -10.82
CA TRP A 157 -3.95 -1.27 -10.98
C TRP A 157 -2.46 -1.09 -11.30
N SER A 158 -2.15 -0.23 -12.27
CA SER A 158 -0.76 0.08 -12.68
C SER A 158 0.04 0.71 -11.53
N GLU A 159 -0.60 1.53 -10.70
CA GLU A 159 0.04 2.08 -9.51
C GLU A 159 0.33 1.03 -8.44
N MET A 160 -0.60 0.10 -8.22
CA MET A 160 -0.39 -1.02 -7.29
C MET A 160 0.71 -1.97 -7.77
N GLN A 161 0.87 -2.17 -9.08
CA GLN A 161 2.01 -2.92 -9.64
C GLN A 161 3.35 -2.27 -9.25
N ARG A 162 3.48 -0.95 -9.41
CA ARG A 162 4.69 -0.23 -8.96
C ARG A 162 4.91 -0.34 -7.45
N ASN A 163 3.83 -0.43 -6.66
CA ASN A 163 3.93 -0.66 -5.22
C ASN A 163 4.42 -2.08 -4.88
N ARG A 164 4.04 -3.11 -5.65
CA ARG A 164 4.63 -4.45 -5.50
C ARG A 164 6.12 -4.45 -5.76
N ASP A 165 6.57 -3.75 -6.81
CA ASP A 165 8.00 -3.63 -7.12
C ASP A 165 8.77 -2.96 -5.95
N ARG A 166 8.17 -1.95 -5.32
CA ARG A 166 8.72 -1.31 -4.10
C ARG A 166 8.78 -2.28 -2.92
N ILE A 167 7.70 -3.04 -2.68
CA ILE A 167 7.65 -4.04 -1.60
C ILE A 167 8.73 -5.10 -1.80
N ALA A 168 8.87 -5.65 -3.01
CA ALA A 168 9.90 -6.63 -3.33
C ALA A 168 11.31 -6.06 -3.08
N GLY A 169 11.54 -4.81 -3.48
CA GLY A 169 12.77 -4.09 -3.20
C GLY A 169 13.04 -3.99 -1.70
N VAL A 170 12.12 -3.43 -0.92
CA VAL A 170 12.37 -3.18 0.50
C VAL A 170 12.43 -4.48 1.31
N ARG A 171 11.63 -5.49 0.95
CA ARG A 171 11.70 -6.85 1.51
C ARG A 171 13.12 -7.40 1.41
N SER A 172 13.75 -7.29 0.24
CA SER A 172 15.14 -7.76 0.06
C SER A 172 16.16 -6.98 0.92
N ARG A 173 15.91 -5.69 1.17
CA ARG A 173 16.80 -4.82 1.95
C ARG A 173 16.62 -4.97 3.45
N VAL A 174 15.45 -5.38 3.92
CA VAL A 174 15.21 -5.69 5.35
C VAL A 174 15.46 -7.14 5.71
N ALA A 175 15.48 -8.06 4.74
CA ALA A 175 15.79 -9.49 4.94
C ALA A 175 17.29 -9.73 5.18
N VAL A 176 17.83 -9.06 6.20
CA VAL A 176 19.23 -9.12 6.59
C VAL A 176 19.39 -9.54 8.05
N GLY A 177 20.49 -10.22 8.37
CA GLY A 177 20.84 -10.60 9.74
C GLY A 177 22.16 -9.97 10.18
N MET A 178 22.37 -9.91 11.49
CA MET A 178 23.60 -9.42 12.10
C MET A 178 23.97 -10.31 13.28
N ILE A 179 25.18 -10.87 13.28
CA ILE A 179 25.76 -11.65 14.38
C ILE A 179 27.25 -11.26 14.49
N SER A 180 27.49 -10.05 15.00
CA SER A 180 28.78 -9.36 14.90
C SER A 180 29.31 -8.85 16.25
N GLY A 181 28.49 -8.99 17.29
CA GLY A 181 28.87 -8.69 18.67
C GLY A 181 28.77 -7.21 19.05
N PRO A 182 29.44 -6.79 20.14
CA PRO A 182 29.16 -5.52 20.81
C PRO A 182 29.47 -4.23 20.04
N VAL A 183 30.23 -4.27 18.96
CA VAL A 183 30.58 -3.09 18.15
C VAL A 183 30.78 -3.45 16.67
N GLY A 184 30.28 -4.61 16.21
CA GLY A 184 30.37 -5.01 14.80
C GLY A 184 31.75 -5.47 14.32
N THR A 185 32.64 -5.86 15.25
CA THR A 185 34.05 -6.19 14.93
C THR A 185 34.36 -7.67 14.93
N TYR A 186 33.40 -8.54 15.25
CA TYR A 186 33.61 -10.00 15.33
C TYR A 186 34.66 -10.44 16.38
N ALA A 187 35.07 -9.55 17.29
CA ALA A 187 36.17 -9.82 18.22
C ALA A 187 35.91 -11.00 19.17
N GLY A 188 34.65 -11.24 19.52
CA GLY A 188 34.22 -12.36 20.36
C GLY A 188 33.44 -13.45 19.61
N ILE A 189 33.22 -13.29 18.30
CA ILE A 189 32.37 -14.16 17.50
C ILE A 189 32.84 -14.19 16.03
N PRO A 190 33.29 -15.35 15.51
CA PRO A 190 33.76 -15.45 14.12
C PRO A 190 32.66 -15.12 13.09
N PRO A 191 32.99 -14.45 11.97
CA PRO A 191 32.02 -14.13 10.91
C PRO A 191 31.30 -15.36 10.33
N GLU A 192 31.92 -16.54 10.37
CA GLU A 192 31.31 -17.79 9.90
C GLU A 192 30.03 -18.16 10.68
N ILE A 193 29.91 -17.69 11.93
CA ILE A 193 28.69 -17.85 12.73
C ILE A 193 27.55 -17.04 12.11
N GLU A 194 27.80 -15.77 11.74
CA GLU A 194 26.81 -14.92 11.07
C GLU A 194 26.35 -15.51 9.74
N ASP A 195 27.29 -15.96 8.91
CA ASP A 195 26.99 -16.61 7.63
C ASP A 195 26.11 -17.84 7.82
N SER A 196 26.39 -18.66 8.84
CA SER A 196 25.61 -19.85 9.14
C SER A 196 24.21 -19.50 9.66
N VAL A 197 24.10 -18.58 10.62
CA VAL A 197 22.82 -18.14 11.18
C VAL A 197 21.93 -17.54 10.10
N CYS A 198 22.47 -16.61 9.29
CA CYS A 198 21.72 -15.97 8.22
C CYS A 198 21.22 -17.00 7.19
N ARG A 199 22.07 -17.97 6.81
CA ARG A 199 21.66 -19.06 5.90
C ARG A 199 20.54 -19.93 6.49
N GLN A 200 20.65 -20.31 7.76
CA GLN A 200 19.62 -21.11 8.46
C GLN A 200 18.27 -20.37 8.53
N LEU A 201 18.30 -19.05 8.64
CA LEU A 201 17.11 -18.20 8.79
C LEU A 201 16.62 -17.57 7.48
N ASN A 202 17.25 -17.89 6.33
CA ASN A 202 16.97 -17.30 5.01
C ASN A 202 17.13 -15.77 4.97
N LEU A 203 18.16 -15.27 5.66
CA LEU A 203 18.57 -13.86 5.66
C LEU A 203 19.90 -13.70 4.93
N THR A 204 20.20 -12.48 4.52
CA THR A 204 21.54 -12.11 4.03
C THR A 204 22.33 -11.45 5.16
N PRO A 205 23.57 -11.85 5.46
CA PRO A 205 24.38 -11.14 6.45
C PRO A 205 24.60 -9.69 6.01
N VAL A 206 24.52 -8.74 6.94
CA VAL A 206 24.89 -7.35 6.66
C VAL A 206 26.39 -7.28 6.31
N ALA A 207 26.76 -6.46 5.32
CA ALA A 207 28.16 -6.36 4.90
C ALA A 207 29.06 -5.73 5.97
N VAL A 208 28.51 -4.76 6.72
CA VAL A 208 29.14 -4.10 7.87
C VAL A 208 28.03 -3.71 8.83
N SER A 209 28.27 -3.92 10.11
CA SER A 209 27.43 -3.48 11.23
C SER A 209 28.26 -2.68 12.22
N ASN A 210 27.56 -2.01 13.13
CA ASN A 210 28.10 -1.64 14.43
C ASN A 210 27.44 -2.56 15.48
N GLN A 211 26.87 -2.03 16.56
CA GLN A 211 26.09 -2.85 17.49
C GLN A 211 24.64 -3.12 17.02
N ILE A 212 24.29 -2.66 15.81
CA ILE A 212 22.96 -2.78 15.21
C ILE A 212 22.98 -2.90 13.68
N ILE A 213 21.87 -3.38 13.14
CA ILE A 213 21.51 -3.19 11.73
C ILE A 213 21.20 -1.69 11.51
N GLN A 214 21.73 -1.12 10.44
CA GLN A 214 21.58 0.31 10.16
C GLN A 214 20.11 0.68 9.86
N ARG A 215 19.66 1.79 10.44
CA ARG A 215 18.25 2.20 10.48
C ARG A 215 17.72 2.79 9.17
N ASP A 216 18.58 3.08 8.20
CA ASP A 216 18.16 3.47 6.84
C ASP A 216 17.23 2.42 6.18
N ARG A 217 17.46 1.13 6.48
CA ARG A 217 16.61 0.01 6.03
C ARG A 217 15.20 0.07 6.61
N HIS A 218 15.10 0.42 7.90
CA HIS A 218 13.83 0.53 8.63
C HIS A 218 13.07 1.78 8.18
N ALA A 219 13.79 2.89 7.97
CA ALA A 219 13.23 4.10 7.39
C ALA A 219 12.63 3.83 6.00
N GLU A 220 13.34 3.12 5.14
CA GLU A 220 12.84 2.75 3.82
C GLU A 220 11.60 1.84 3.88
N PHE A 221 11.56 0.90 4.83
CA PHE A 221 10.38 0.05 5.08
C PHE A 221 9.16 0.91 5.38
N VAL A 222 9.22 1.79 6.38
CA VAL A 222 8.09 2.64 6.76
C VAL A 222 7.73 3.64 5.65
N GLN A 223 8.71 4.19 4.93
CA GLN A 223 8.49 5.06 3.78
C GLN A 223 7.75 4.34 2.63
N THR A 224 8.10 3.09 2.35
CA THR A 224 7.40 2.26 1.37
C THR A 224 5.94 2.04 1.78
N LEU A 225 5.69 1.76 3.06
CA LEU A 225 4.33 1.65 3.60
C LEU A 225 3.57 2.98 3.49
N ALA A 226 4.21 4.12 3.74
CA ALA A 226 3.60 5.43 3.61
C ALA A 226 3.20 5.75 2.15
N ILE A 227 4.01 5.35 1.17
CA ILE A 227 3.70 5.48 -0.27
C ILE A 227 2.46 4.63 -0.62
N ILE A 228 2.40 3.38 -0.15
CA ILE A 228 1.22 2.52 -0.35
C ILE A 228 -0.02 3.17 0.28
N GLY A 229 0.10 3.67 1.51
CA GLY A 229 -0.98 4.38 2.19
C GLY A 229 -1.48 5.60 1.42
N ALA A 230 -0.56 6.38 0.81
CA ALA A 230 -0.91 7.52 -0.04
C ALA A 230 -1.65 7.09 -1.33
N SER A 231 -1.24 6.00 -1.97
CA SER A 231 -1.96 5.42 -3.12
C SER A 231 -3.38 5.00 -2.74
N LEU A 232 -3.55 4.37 -1.57
CA LEU A 232 -4.88 3.98 -1.07
C LEU A 232 -5.74 5.20 -0.73
N GLU A 233 -5.17 6.26 -0.15
CA GLU A 233 -5.88 7.53 0.08
C GLU A 233 -6.33 8.20 -1.23
N LYS A 234 -5.53 8.13 -2.29
CA LYS A 234 -5.91 8.63 -3.61
C LYS A 234 -7.16 7.92 -4.14
N ILE A 235 -7.17 6.58 -4.10
CA ILE A 235 -8.32 5.76 -4.52
C ILE A 235 -9.55 6.09 -3.67
N ALA A 236 -9.39 6.11 -2.35
CA ALA A 236 -10.45 6.44 -1.41
C ALA A 236 -11.03 7.85 -1.64
N THR A 237 -10.17 8.82 -1.94
CA THR A 237 -10.60 10.21 -2.21
C THR A 237 -11.42 10.30 -3.49
N GLU A 238 -11.07 9.55 -4.53
CA GLU A 238 -11.89 9.48 -5.74
C GLU A 238 -13.26 8.85 -5.45
N ILE A 239 -13.31 7.72 -4.72
CA ILE A 239 -14.57 7.08 -4.35
C ILE A 239 -15.47 8.04 -3.57
N ARG A 240 -14.89 8.78 -2.61
CA ARG A 240 -15.61 9.83 -1.87
C ARG A 240 -16.18 10.91 -2.80
N ALA A 241 -15.40 11.34 -3.79
CA ALA A 241 -15.84 12.34 -4.76
C ALA A 241 -16.97 11.83 -5.64
N LEU A 242 -16.85 10.62 -6.17
CA LEU A 242 -17.84 9.99 -7.04
C LEU A 242 -19.14 9.61 -6.32
N GLN A 243 -19.09 9.41 -5.00
CA GLN A 243 -20.27 9.13 -4.16
C GLN A 243 -21.01 10.39 -3.69
N ARG A 244 -20.49 11.60 -3.92
CA ARG A 244 -21.21 12.85 -3.56
C ARG A 244 -22.58 12.89 -4.23
N THR A 245 -23.55 13.50 -3.55
CA THR A 245 -24.97 13.57 -3.94
C THR A 245 -25.18 14.09 -5.37
N GLU A 246 -24.38 15.06 -5.79
CA GLU A 246 -24.46 15.71 -7.10
C GLU A 246 -23.88 14.82 -8.21
N ILE A 247 -22.99 13.88 -7.87
CA ILE A 247 -22.30 12.99 -8.83
C ILE A 247 -22.97 11.61 -8.85
N ARG A 248 -22.92 10.87 -7.73
CA ARG A 248 -23.51 9.53 -7.55
C ARG A 248 -23.13 8.49 -8.61
N GLU A 249 -21.91 8.56 -9.13
CA GLU A 249 -21.41 7.60 -10.13
C GLU A 249 -20.97 6.28 -9.48
N VAL A 250 -20.49 6.34 -8.24
CA VAL A 250 -20.00 5.19 -7.48
C VAL A 250 -20.56 5.25 -6.07
N GLN A 251 -20.80 4.09 -5.46
CA GLN A 251 -21.17 3.98 -4.06
C GLN A 251 -20.44 2.82 -3.39
N GLU A 252 -19.93 3.03 -2.18
CA GLU A 252 -19.44 1.96 -1.33
C GLU A 252 -20.50 0.86 -1.13
N PRO A 253 -20.07 -0.41 -0.95
CA PRO A 253 -20.96 -1.49 -0.55
C PRO A 253 -21.71 -1.13 0.74
N PHE A 254 -23.02 -1.33 0.75
CA PHE A 254 -23.93 -0.91 1.81
C PHE A 254 -25.05 -1.93 1.98
N GLY A 255 -25.47 -2.21 3.22
CA GLY A 255 -26.65 -3.03 3.52
C GLY A 255 -26.41 -4.54 3.60
N GLU A 256 -25.22 -5.03 3.25
CA GLU A 256 -24.85 -6.45 3.30
C GLU A 256 -24.03 -6.79 4.57
N PRO A 257 -24.04 -8.06 5.04
CA PRO A 257 -23.18 -8.50 6.14
C PRO A 257 -21.71 -8.13 5.91
N GLY A 258 -21.09 -7.48 6.89
CA GLY A 258 -19.71 -6.97 6.80
C GLY A 258 -19.61 -5.49 6.39
N TYR A 259 -20.71 -4.86 5.96
CA TYR A 259 -20.79 -3.45 5.62
C TYR A 259 -21.78 -2.69 6.48
N VAL A 260 -21.76 -1.35 6.39
CA VAL A 260 -22.69 -0.49 7.13
C VAL A 260 -24.10 -0.73 6.61
N THR A 261 -25.03 -1.01 7.51
CA THR A 261 -26.46 -1.21 7.21
C THR A 261 -27.31 0.02 7.47
N LYS A 262 -26.80 0.97 8.26
CA LYS A 262 -27.44 2.26 8.60
C LYS A 262 -26.42 3.39 8.45
N GLY A 263 -26.53 4.19 7.39
CA GLY A 263 -25.57 5.29 7.15
C GLY A 263 -25.82 6.54 7.99
N SER A 264 -26.91 6.59 8.77
CA SER A 264 -27.15 7.62 9.79
C SER A 264 -28.16 7.11 10.82
N SER A 265 -28.04 7.59 12.06
CA SER A 265 -29.03 7.37 13.12
C SER A 265 -30.34 8.14 12.91
N SER A 266 -30.33 9.24 12.15
CA SER A 266 -31.48 10.15 11.99
C SER A 266 -31.97 10.33 10.55
N MET A 267 -31.16 9.93 9.55
CA MET A 267 -31.48 10.12 8.13
C MET A 267 -31.49 8.78 7.39
N PRO A 268 -32.67 8.17 7.16
CA PRO A 268 -32.78 6.83 6.54
C PRO A 268 -32.20 6.70 5.13
N HIS A 269 -32.12 7.81 4.38
CA HIS A 269 -31.60 7.84 3.01
C HIS A 269 -30.07 7.96 2.94
N LYS A 270 -29.39 8.24 4.07
CA LYS A 270 -27.98 8.63 4.07
C LYS A 270 -27.07 7.43 3.80
N ARG A 271 -26.22 7.53 2.78
CA ARG A 271 -25.17 6.55 2.42
C ARG A 271 -23.83 7.26 2.30
N ASN A 272 -22.96 7.11 3.31
CA ASN A 272 -21.68 7.83 3.36
C ASN A 272 -20.52 6.92 2.88
N PRO A 273 -19.47 7.48 2.29
CA PRO A 273 -18.24 6.77 1.95
C PRO A 273 -17.32 6.61 3.19
N GLU A 274 -17.86 6.07 4.29
CA GLU A 274 -17.16 6.06 5.58
C GLU A 274 -15.92 5.15 5.59
N LEU A 275 -15.89 4.11 4.73
CA LEU A 275 -14.77 3.18 4.66
C LEU A 275 -13.59 3.87 3.95
N SER A 276 -13.86 4.61 2.87
CA SER A 276 -12.88 5.44 2.18
C SER A 276 -12.38 6.59 3.08
N GLU A 277 -13.27 7.23 3.83
CA GLU A 277 -12.86 8.25 4.82
C GLU A 277 -11.92 7.68 5.89
N ARG A 278 -12.20 6.44 6.35
CA ARG A 278 -11.33 5.71 7.29
C ARG A 278 -9.96 5.43 6.69
N VAL A 279 -9.89 4.97 5.43
CA VAL A 279 -8.61 4.79 4.71
C VAL A 279 -7.81 6.09 4.67
N CYS A 280 -8.46 7.23 4.38
CA CYS A 280 -7.79 8.54 4.37
C CYS A 280 -7.22 8.89 5.76
N GLY A 281 -7.97 8.61 6.84
CA GLY A 281 -7.51 8.85 8.21
C GLY A 281 -6.27 8.02 8.57
N LEU A 282 -6.28 6.73 8.26
CA LEU A 282 -5.17 5.82 8.54
C LEU A 282 -3.92 6.15 7.71
N ALA A 283 -4.08 6.52 6.44
CA ALA A 283 -2.97 6.92 5.57
C ALA A 283 -2.17 8.11 6.14
N ARG A 284 -2.83 9.04 6.82
CA ARG A 284 -2.19 10.19 7.48
C ARG A 284 -1.27 9.78 8.62
N LEU A 285 -1.68 8.77 9.41
CA LEU A 285 -0.88 8.25 10.52
C LEU A 285 0.40 7.60 10.00
N VAL A 286 0.28 6.73 8.99
CA VAL A 286 1.44 6.04 8.40
C VAL A 286 2.46 7.04 7.83
N ARG A 287 2.00 8.15 7.22
CA ARG A 287 2.92 9.23 6.80
C ARG A 287 3.64 9.91 7.96
N GLY A 288 2.97 10.09 9.10
CA GLY A 288 3.60 10.63 10.31
C GLY A 288 4.70 9.69 10.82
N HIS A 289 4.43 8.39 10.85
CA HIS A 289 5.42 7.37 11.25
C HIS A 289 6.66 7.37 10.36
N ALA A 290 6.50 7.69 9.07
CA ALA A 290 7.60 7.75 8.12
C ALA A 290 8.61 8.86 8.44
N VAL A 291 8.16 9.97 9.03
CA VAL A 291 9.06 11.01 9.55
C VAL A 291 9.85 10.49 10.75
N THR A 292 9.17 9.87 11.71
CA THR A 292 9.83 9.26 12.88
C THR A 292 10.88 8.23 12.47
N ALA A 293 10.59 7.39 11.48
CA ALA A 293 11.55 6.40 10.99
C ALA A 293 12.80 7.02 10.36
N LEU A 294 12.70 8.21 9.76
CA LEU A 294 13.87 8.95 9.24
C LEU A 294 14.69 9.54 10.39
N ASP A 295 14.03 10.03 11.45
CA ASP A 295 14.70 10.57 12.64
C ASP A 295 15.50 9.47 13.38
N ASP A 296 15.07 8.21 13.30
CA ASP A 296 15.76 7.05 13.89
C ASP A 296 17.08 6.68 13.17
N VAL A 297 17.43 7.30 12.04
CA VAL A 297 18.65 6.97 11.26
C VAL A 297 19.92 7.52 11.92
N ALA A 298 19.87 8.72 12.50
CA ALA A 298 21.04 9.46 12.95
C ALA A 298 21.48 9.08 14.38
N LEU A 299 21.75 7.79 14.60
CA LEU A 299 22.17 7.25 15.89
C LEU A 299 23.64 7.57 16.21
N TRP A 300 23.96 7.62 17.50
CA TRP A 300 25.29 8.00 17.98
C TRP A 300 26.28 6.84 17.99
N HIS A 301 27.47 7.04 17.40
CA HIS A 301 28.57 6.09 17.42
C HIS A 301 28.16 4.67 16.97
N GLU A 302 28.50 3.65 17.75
CA GLU A 302 28.15 2.25 17.46
C GLU A 302 26.71 1.88 17.81
N ARG A 303 26.02 2.72 18.60
CA ARG A 303 24.56 2.82 18.74
C ARG A 303 24.20 3.80 19.88
N ASP A 304 22.98 4.31 19.80
CA ASP A 304 22.14 4.55 20.97
C ASP A 304 20.81 3.81 20.80
N ILE A 305 19.98 3.76 21.84
CA ILE A 305 18.75 2.94 21.85
C ILE A 305 17.46 3.76 21.64
N SER A 306 17.57 5.04 21.25
CA SER A 306 16.41 5.91 21.07
C SER A 306 15.39 5.33 20.08
N HIS A 307 15.88 4.79 18.97
CA HIS A 307 15.09 4.09 17.93
C HIS A 307 14.17 3.02 18.52
N SER A 308 14.57 2.29 19.57
CA SER A 308 13.84 1.10 20.01
C SER A 308 12.45 1.43 20.56
N SER A 309 12.29 2.59 21.21
CA SER A 309 11.00 3.01 21.73
C SER A 309 10.05 3.51 20.63
N ALA A 310 10.60 4.19 19.62
CA ALA A 310 9.87 4.61 18.44
C ALA A 310 9.45 3.42 17.58
N GLU A 311 10.38 2.52 17.24
CA GLU A 311 10.18 1.32 16.41
C GLU A 311 9.12 0.37 16.96
N ARG A 312 9.03 0.22 18.30
CA ARG A 312 7.96 -0.54 18.96
C ARG A 312 6.55 -0.04 18.63
N MET A 313 6.43 1.24 18.28
CA MET A 313 5.16 1.83 17.87
C MET A 313 5.06 1.84 16.35
N ILE A 314 6.03 2.43 15.64
CA ILE A 314 5.87 2.75 14.23
C ILE A 314 5.93 1.53 13.31
N LEU A 315 6.70 0.48 13.63
CA LEU A 315 6.81 -0.69 12.75
C LEU A 315 5.54 -1.56 12.80
N PRO A 316 5.02 -1.96 13.98
CA PRO A 316 3.75 -2.67 14.05
C PRO A 316 2.60 -1.81 13.54
N ASP A 317 2.53 -0.55 13.95
CA ASP A 317 1.37 0.30 13.65
C ASP A 317 1.23 0.59 12.16
N SER A 318 2.35 0.86 11.49
CA SER A 318 2.35 1.07 10.04
C SER A 318 1.97 -0.21 9.28
N SER A 319 2.50 -1.36 9.70
CA SER A 319 2.21 -2.65 9.06
C SER A 319 0.74 -3.05 9.24
N LEU A 320 0.22 -2.94 10.46
CA LEU A 320 -1.18 -3.21 10.80
C LEU A 320 -2.14 -2.28 10.04
N ALA A 321 -1.82 -0.98 9.98
CA ALA A 321 -2.64 -0.02 9.25
C ALA A 321 -2.70 -0.34 7.75
N ILE A 322 -1.56 -0.63 7.11
CA ILE A 322 -1.52 -0.94 5.67
C ILE A 322 -2.21 -2.27 5.35
N ASP A 323 -1.97 -3.33 6.13
CA ASP A 323 -2.67 -4.61 5.97
C ASP A 323 -4.20 -4.44 6.10
N TYR A 324 -4.66 -3.69 7.10
CA TYR A 324 -6.08 -3.38 7.25
C TYR A 324 -6.63 -2.54 6.09
N MET A 325 -5.93 -1.49 5.67
CA MET A 325 -6.36 -0.60 4.58
C MET A 325 -6.44 -1.35 3.25
N LEU A 326 -5.49 -2.25 2.97
CA LEU A 326 -5.52 -3.10 1.76
C LEU A 326 -6.74 -4.01 1.76
N SER A 327 -6.97 -4.74 2.86
CA SER A 327 -8.14 -5.61 2.97
C SER A 327 -9.46 -4.84 2.83
N LEU A 328 -9.55 -3.67 3.46
CA LEU A 328 -10.72 -2.82 3.38
C LEU A 328 -10.95 -2.29 1.96
N MET A 329 -9.90 -1.79 1.30
CA MET A 329 -9.98 -1.30 -0.07
C MET A 329 -10.33 -2.41 -1.07
N THR A 330 -9.80 -3.62 -0.88
CA THR A 330 -10.18 -4.80 -1.68
C THR A 330 -11.67 -5.08 -1.59
N GLY A 331 -12.25 -5.01 -0.39
CA GLY A 331 -13.70 -5.14 -0.18
C GLY A 331 -14.51 -4.01 -0.83
N ILE A 332 -14.06 -2.76 -0.68
CA ILE A 332 -14.70 -1.59 -1.33
C ILE A 332 -14.70 -1.77 -2.86
N ILE A 333 -13.55 -1.99 -3.49
CA ILE A 333 -13.46 -2.17 -4.95
C ILE A 333 -14.26 -3.40 -5.39
N GLY A 334 -14.22 -4.48 -4.63
CA GLY A 334 -14.91 -5.72 -4.97
C GLY A 334 -16.43 -5.61 -4.94
N GLY A 335 -16.96 -4.78 -4.04
CA GLY A 335 -18.40 -4.65 -3.79
C GLY A 335 -19.01 -3.28 -4.09
N MET A 336 -18.25 -2.32 -4.61
CA MET A 336 -18.79 -1.00 -4.94
C MET A 336 -19.87 -1.11 -6.02
N VAL A 337 -20.91 -0.30 -5.87
CA VAL A 337 -21.96 -0.15 -6.89
C VAL A 337 -21.51 0.95 -7.84
N VAL A 338 -21.51 0.65 -9.13
CA VAL A 338 -21.22 1.61 -10.20
C VAL A 338 -22.51 1.87 -10.97
N ASP A 339 -22.93 3.12 -11.03
CA ASP A 339 -24.16 3.53 -11.70
C ASP A 339 -23.83 4.08 -13.10
N THR A 340 -23.85 3.19 -14.09
CA THR A 340 -23.50 3.50 -15.49
C THR A 340 -24.46 4.49 -16.12
N ASP A 341 -25.75 4.42 -15.76
CA ASP A 341 -26.77 5.34 -16.25
C ASP A 341 -26.54 6.73 -15.68
N ARG A 342 -26.14 6.82 -14.41
CA ARG A 342 -25.75 8.09 -13.79
C ARG A 342 -24.47 8.67 -14.40
N MET A 343 -23.48 7.84 -14.74
CA MET A 343 -22.29 8.32 -15.46
C MET A 343 -22.66 8.92 -16.82
N MET A 344 -23.56 8.28 -17.55
CA MET A 344 -24.06 8.79 -18.83
C MET A 344 -24.87 10.09 -18.64
N HIS A 345 -25.73 10.15 -17.63
CA HIS A 345 -26.44 11.39 -17.29
C HIS A 345 -25.48 12.53 -16.97
N ASN A 346 -24.41 12.25 -16.22
CA ASN A 346 -23.43 13.26 -15.84
C ASN A 346 -22.60 13.76 -17.04
N LEU A 347 -22.30 12.90 -18.01
CA LEU A 347 -21.67 13.30 -19.28
C LEU A 347 -22.50 14.37 -20.00
N GLU A 348 -23.83 14.24 -19.97
CA GLU A 348 -24.76 15.16 -20.64
C GLU A 348 -25.08 16.42 -19.82
N LEU A 349 -24.62 16.57 -18.57
CA LEU A 349 -24.93 17.74 -17.73
C LEU A 349 -24.51 19.07 -18.37
N THR A 350 -23.43 19.05 -19.15
CA THR A 350 -22.92 20.22 -19.87
C THR A 350 -23.39 20.24 -21.33
N ARG A 351 -24.45 19.50 -21.67
CA ARG A 351 -25.25 19.62 -22.90
C ARG A 351 -24.42 19.64 -24.19
N GLY A 352 -23.48 18.71 -24.29
CA GLY A 352 -22.60 18.56 -25.46
C GLY A 352 -21.32 19.41 -25.46
N LEU A 353 -21.10 20.29 -24.47
CA LEU A 353 -19.88 21.13 -24.40
C LEU A 353 -18.57 20.33 -24.33
N VAL A 354 -18.62 19.09 -23.84
CA VAL A 354 -17.46 18.18 -23.77
C VAL A 354 -16.90 17.84 -25.16
N PHE A 355 -17.67 18.04 -26.21
CA PHE A 355 -17.26 17.83 -27.60
C PHE A 355 -16.65 19.08 -28.25
N SER A 356 -16.66 20.24 -27.57
CA SER A 356 -16.16 21.51 -28.13
C SER A 356 -14.73 21.43 -28.67
N PRO A 357 -13.75 20.72 -28.04
CA PRO A 357 -12.41 20.60 -28.63
C PRO A 357 -12.43 19.83 -29.94
N ARG A 358 -13.25 18.77 -30.03
CA ARG A 358 -13.38 17.93 -31.24
C ARG A 358 -14.01 18.69 -32.40
N VAL A 359 -15.05 19.50 -32.13
CA VAL A 359 -15.66 20.35 -33.17
C VAL A 359 -14.66 21.42 -33.65
N MET A 360 -13.94 22.07 -32.74
CA MET A 360 -12.91 23.05 -33.09
C MET A 360 -11.81 22.42 -33.98
N LEU A 361 -11.32 21.22 -33.62
CA LEU A 361 -10.33 20.51 -34.44
C LEU A 361 -10.87 20.15 -35.82
N ALA A 362 -12.11 19.67 -35.92
CA ALA A 362 -12.73 19.34 -37.20
C ALA A 362 -12.87 20.56 -38.14
N LEU A 363 -13.18 21.75 -37.59
CA LEU A 363 -13.22 22.98 -38.38
C LEU A 363 -11.84 23.36 -38.93
N VAL A 364 -10.79 23.20 -38.10
CA VAL A 364 -9.39 23.44 -38.52
C VAL A 364 -8.97 22.44 -39.60
N GLU A 365 -9.29 21.16 -39.43
CA GLU A 365 -9.00 20.11 -40.41
C GLU A 365 -9.71 20.36 -41.76
N ALA A 366 -10.88 20.99 -41.72
CA ALA A 366 -11.63 21.41 -42.90
C ALA A 366 -11.13 22.74 -43.53
N GLY A 367 -10.12 23.37 -42.95
CA GLY A 367 -9.41 24.52 -43.53
C GLY A 367 -9.68 25.88 -42.88
N MET A 368 -10.41 25.94 -41.77
CA MET A 368 -10.60 27.18 -41.00
C MET A 368 -9.32 27.57 -40.24
N ASP A 369 -9.06 28.87 -40.08
CA ASP A 369 -7.96 29.32 -39.21
C ASP A 369 -8.21 28.89 -37.76
N ARG A 370 -7.15 28.53 -37.04
CA ARG A 370 -7.27 28.02 -35.65
C ARG A 370 -7.84 29.05 -34.69
N THR A 371 -7.46 30.32 -34.83
CA THR A 371 -7.95 31.40 -33.96
C THR A 371 -9.42 31.63 -34.24
N GLU A 372 -9.81 31.66 -35.52
CA GLU A 372 -11.20 31.77 -35.94
C GLU A 372 -12.06 30.62 -35.42
N ALA A 373 -11.62 29.37 -35.60
CA ALA A 373 -12.31 28.19 -35.09
C ALA A 373 -12.46 28.21 -33.57
N TYR A 374 -11.41 28.63 -32.85
CA TYR A 374 -11.46 28.74 -31.40
C TYR A 374 -12.45 29.81 -30.95
N GLU A 375 -12.41 31.01 -31.51
CA GLU A 375 -13.32 32.11 -31.14
C GLU A 375 -14.78 31.75 -31.45
N LEU A 376 -15.04 31.12 -32.60
CA LEU A 376 -16.36 30.64 -32.99
C LEU A 376 -16.91 29.61 -31.99
N ILE A 377 -16.13 28.58 -31.68
CA ILE A 377 -16.54 27.52 -30.76
C ILE A 377 -16.64 28.03 -29.33
N GLN A 378 -15.74 28.91 -28.89
CA GLN A 378 -15.81 29.54 -27.57
C GLN A 378 -17.10 30.36 -27.43
N LYS A 379 -17.45 31.18 -28.42
CA LYS A 379 -18.69 31.96 -28.43
C LYS A 379 -19.92 31.06 -28.25
N HIS A 380 -20.02 29.98 -29.01
CA HIS A 380 -21.15 29.04 -28.88
C HIS A 380 -21.13 28.24 -27.58
N SER A 381 -19.93 27.92 -27.08
CA SER A 381 -19.77 27.22 -25.81
C SER A 381 -20.23 28.08 -24.63
N MET A 382 -19.84 29.35 -24.59
CA MET A 382 -20.30 30.30 -23.57
C MET A 382 -21.80 30.57 -23.69
N HIS A 383 -22.32 30.67 -24.92
CA HIS A 383 -23.76 30.81 -25.12
C HIS A 383 -24.54 29.62 -24.56
N SER A 384 -24.14 28.38 -24.89
CA SER A 384 -24.74 27.15 -24.36
C SER A 384 -24.68 27.10 -22.82
N TRP A 385 -23.56 27.56 -22.24
CA TRP A 385 -23.41 27.63 -20.79
C TRP A 385 -24.38 28.62 -20.13
N ASP A 386 -24.49 29.83 -20.69
CA ASP A 386 -25.28 30.92 -20.12
C ASP A 386 -26.80 30.76 -20.35
N THR A 387 -27.20 30.15 -21.48
CA THR A 387 -28.61 29.96 -21.83
C THR A 387 -29.15 28.56 -21.57
N GLU A 388 -28.29 27.63 -21.17
CA GLU A 388 -28.63 26.22 -20.96
C GLU A 388 -29.17 25.50 -22.22
N GLU A 389 -28.96 26.10 -23.40
CA GLU A 389 -29.28 25.49 -24.69
C GLU A 389 -28.27 24.40 -25.06
N ASP A 390 -28.74 23.39 -25.80
CA ASP A 390 -27.87 22.30 -26.24
C ASP A 390 -26.83 22.77 -27.25
N PHE A 391 -25.56 22.48 -26.98
CA PHE A 391 -24.45 22.90 -27.82
C PHE A 391 -24.56 22.36 -29.25
N ARG A 392 -25.11 21.15 -29.43
CA ARG A 392 -25.33 20.54 -30.76
C ARG A 392 -26.34 21.36 -31.56
N ASP A 393 -27.44 21.75 -30.92
CA ASP A 393 -28.50 22.54 -31.54
C ASP A 393 -28.06 23.96 -31.89
N ILE A 394 -27.20 24.56 -31.07
CA ILE A 394 -26.58 25.86 -31.38
C ILE A 394 -25.73 25.76 -32.65
N LEU A 395 -24.86 24.74 -32.73
CA LEU A 395 -23.97 24.56 -33.88
C LEU A 395 -24.74 24.22 -35.17
N ARG A 396 -25.83 23.44 -35.10
CA ARG A 396 -26.71 23.15 -36.24
C ARG A 396 -27.36 24.38 -36.86
N LYS A 397 -27.49 25.48 -36.11
CA LYS A 397 -28.12 26.73 -36.56
C LYS A 397 -27.10 27.77 -37.04
N ASP A 398 -25.81 27.55 -36.79
CA ASP A 398 -24.77 28.51 -37.15
C ASP A 398 -24.27 28.27 -38.58
N ALA A 399 -24.38 29.29 -39.44
CA ALA A 399 -23.96 29.22 -40.84
C ALA A 399 -22.42 29.15 -41.00
N GLY A 400 -21.65 29.71 -40.05
CA GLY A 400 -20.19 29.62 -40.04
C GLY A 400 -19.71 28.20 -39.77
N VAL A 401 -20.45 27.44 -38.96
CA VAL A 401 -20.19 26.01 -38.73
C VAL A 401 -20.73 25.16 -39.87
N THR A 402 -22.02 25.30 -40.20
CA THR A 402 -22.71 24.42 -41.15
C THR A 402 -22.30 24.59 -42.61
N SER A 403 -21.68 25.71 -42.98
CA SER A 403 -21.08 25.85 -44.33
C SER A 403 -19.82 24.99 -44.52
N ILE A 404 -19.18 24.56 -43.43
CA ILE A 404 -17.95 23.77 -43.43
C ILE A 404 -18.22 22.32 -42.99
N LEU A 405 -18.99 22.13 -41.92
CA LEU A 405 -19.36 20.85 -41.34
C LEU A 405 -20.88 20.73 -41.29
N ALA A 406 -21.47 20.03 -42.28
CA ALA A 406 -22.91 19.85 -42.39
C ALA A 406 -23.35 18.38 -42.25
N GLY A 407 -24.59 18.17 -41.82
CA GLY A 407 -25.23 16.85 -41.77
C GLY A 407 -24.42 15.85 -40.95
N ASP A 408 -24.22 14.65 -41.51
CA ASP A 408 -23.55 13.54 -40.84
C ASP A 408 -22.12 13.87 -40.37
N ALA A 409 -21.43 14.79 -41.06
CA ALA A 409 -20.09 15.20 -40.67
C ALA A 409 -20.08 15.86 -39.28
N LEU A 410 -21.04 16.76 -39.01
CA LEU A 410 -21.19 17.42 -37.72
C LEU A 410 -21.75 16.46 -36.66
N GLU A 411 -22.76 15.66 -37.01
CA GLU A 411 -23.39 14.71 -36.07
C GLU A 411 -22.39 13.68 -35.53
N SER A 412 -21.50 13.18 -36.39
CA SER A 412 -20.49 12.19 -36.01
C SER A 412 -19.49 12.69 -34.96
N LEU A 413 -19.36 14.02 -34.77
CA LEU A 413 -18.46 14.62 -33.79
C LEU A 413 -18.97 14.49 -32.36
N PHE A 414 -20.26 14.22 -32.17
CA PHE A 414 -20.89 14.04 -30.86
C PHE A 414 -20.98 12.57 -30.43
N ASP A 415 -20.23 11.68 -31.08
CA ASP A 415 -20.16 10.27 -30.72
C ASP A 415 -19.09 10.02 -29.63
N TYR A 416 -19.54 9.47 -28.49
CA TYR A 416 -18.67 9.08 -27.37
C TYR A 416 -17.69 7.95 -27.73
N SER A 417 -18.01 7.11 -28.72
CA SER A 417 -17.15 5.98 -29.12
C SER A 417 -15.76 6.44 -29.58
N TYR A 418 -15.65 7.66 -30.11
CA TYR A 418 -14.40 8.30 -30.49
C TYR A 418 -13.39 8.32 -29.34
N TYR A 419 -13.84 8.68 -28.14
CA TYR A 419 -13.01 8.76 -26.93
C TYR A 419 -12.63 7.39 -26.36
N LEU A 420 -13.30 6.33 -26.81
CA LEU A 420 -13.04 4.95 -26.38
C LEU A 420 -12.17 4.16 -27.37
N SER A 421 -11.88 4.72 -28.55
CA SER A 421 -11.16 4.07 -29.64
C SER A 421 -9.77 3.52 -29.30
N HIS A 422 -9.16 4.02 -28.22
CA HIS A 422 -7.82 3.61 -27.77
C HIS A 422 -7.80 2.93 -26.40
N VAL A 423 -8.96 2.55 -25.85
CA VAL A 423 -9.06 1.82 -24.57
C VAL A 423 -8.27 0.50 -24.64
N ASP A 424 -8.44 -0.28 -25.70
CA ASP A 424 -7.75 -1.57 -25.87
C ASP A 424 -6.22 -1.42 -25.88
N HIS A 425 -5.72 -0.36 -26.52
CA HIS A 425 -4.29 -0.07 -26.55
C HIS A 425 -3.75 0.15 -25.13
N ILE A 426 -4.47 0.89 -24.27
CA ILE A 426 -4.04 1.16 -22.90
C ILE A 426 -4.08 -0.12 -22.04
N TYR A 427 -5.13 -0.95 -22.18
CA TYR A 427 -5.21 -2.23 -21.48
C TYR A 427 -4.07 -3.18 -21.86
N SER A 428 -3.70 -3.22 -23.14
CA SER A 428 -2.58 -4.05 -23.62
C SER A 428 -1.24 -3.64 -23.01
N LYS A 429 -1.00 -2.33 -22.80
CA LYS A 429 0.25 -1.81 -22.20
C LYS A 429 0.49 -2.28 -20.78
N VAL A 430 -0.57 -2.58 -20.04
CA VAL A 430 -0.50 -3.06 -18.65
C VAL A 430 -0.69 -4.58 -18.56
N GLY A 431 -0.77 -5.29 -19.68
CA GLY A 431 -0.95 -6.74 -19.71
C GLY A 431 -2.37 -7.22 -19.35
N LEU A 432 -3.37 -6.33 -19.31
CA LEU A 432 -4.77 -6.67 -19.04
C LEU A 432 -5.53 -6.92 -20.34
N SER A 433 -4.95 -7.72 -21.23
CA SER A 433 -5.57 -8.09 -22.51
C SER A 433 -6.66 -9.12 -22.24
N GLY A 434 -7.91 -8.76 -22.51
CA GLY A 434 -9.06 -9.66 -22.49
C GLY A 434 -9.97 -9.34 -23.66
#